data_AF-A0A944SYP2-F1
#
_entry.id   AF-A0A944SYP2-F1
#
_cell.length_a   1.000
_cell.length_b   1.000
_cell.length_c   1.000
_cell.angle_alpha   90.00
_cell.angle_beta   90.00
_cell.angle_gamma   90.00
#
_symmetry.space_group_name_H-M   'P 1'
#
loop_
_entity.id
_entity.type
_entity.pdbx_description
1 polymer ?
#
loop_
_entity_poly.entity_id
_entity_poly.type
_entity_poly.pdbx_seq_one_letter_code
_entity_poly.pdbx_strand_id
1 'polypeptide(L)'
;MSSNSKKNQISDLIYLIDDRDEFVREQVREQLIKVGEDAIPFLEVTARTENLKIKSIASEIIQAIIPKQLLRQFEQLAQSSPSGHWSLEKGVILLQKFGYPDEETDSLSQSLDLLAQEVSTLIEDSQSPEQIIQILTRYLFFEKGFEGNKIDFFETDNTYFSRVLDRRKGIPITLTALCVFLGQRIGLPIVGVGLPGRYIAKYESLTQPIYFDPFNEGRVLSQEDCA
;
A
#
# COMPACT_ATOMS: atom_id res chain seq x y z
N MET A 1 -30.25 -2.71 -19.50
CA MET A 1 -31.13 -1.66 -18.93
C MET A 1 -30.76 -1.22 -17.50
N SER A 2 -29.62 -1.63 -16.92
CA SER A 2 -29.35 -1.47 -15.47
C SER A 2 -28.48 -0.25 -15.08
N SER A 3 -27.57 0.23 -15.93
CA SER A 3 -26.60 1.28 -15.55
C SER A 3 -27.20 2.70 -15.51
N ASN A 4 -28.06 3.06 -16.48
CA ASN A 4 -28.61 4.42 -16.58
C ASN A 4 -29.62 4.73 -15.44
N SER A 5 -30.41 3.73 -15.03
CA SER A 5 -31.34 3.87 -13.90
C SER A 5 -30.61 4.09 -12.57
N LYS A 6 -29.45 3.44 -12.38
CA LYS A 6 -28.64 3.57 -11.18
C LYS A 6 -27.97 4.95 -11.09
N LYS A 7 -27.45 5.47 -12.21
CA LYS A 7 -26.90 6.83 -12.27
C LYS A 7 -27.97 7.88 -11.96
N ASN A 8 -29.15 7.77 -12.55
CA ASN A 8 -30.26 8.69 -12.28
C ASN A 8 -30.64 8.67 -10.79
N GLN A 9 -30.75 7.49 -10.18
CA GLN A 9 -31.02 7.36 -8.76
C GLN A 9 -29.97 8.06 -7.89
N ILE A 10 -28.68 7.92 -8.21
CA ILE A 10 -27.61 8.59 -7.45
C ILE A 10 -27.72 10.11 -7.61
N SER A 11 -27.98 10.61 -8.83
CA SER A 11 -28.18 12.04 -9.07
C SER A 11 -29.36 12.60 -8.28
N ASP A 12 -30.48 11.86 -8.18
CA ASP A 12 -31.64 12.26 -7.38
C ASP A 12 -31.29 12.33 -5.88
N LEU A 13 -30.50 11.38 -5.37
CA LEU A 13 -30.02 11.40 -3.99
C LEU A 13 -29.09 12.60 -3.75
N ILE A 14 -28.18 12.91 -4.68
CA ILE A 14 -27.28 14.07 -4.56
C ILE A 14 -28.07 15.39 -4.54
N TYR A 15 -29.15 15.50 -5.31
CA TYR A 15 -30.01 16.69 -5.29
C TYR A 15 -30.64 16.95 -3.91
N LEU A 16 -30.88 15.88 -3.13
CA LEU A 16 -31.49 15.94 -1.80
C LEU A 16 -30.47 15.96 -0.65
N ILE A 17 -29.17 16.07 -0.95
CA ILE A 17 -28.11 15.94 0.06
C ILE A 17 -28.14 17.02 1.14
N ASP A 18 -28.69 18.20 0.83
CA ASP A 18 -28.82 19.33 1.76
C ASP A 18 -30.26 19.71 2.09
N ASP A 19 -31.20 18.79 1.86
CA ASP A 19 -32.64 18.99 2.08
C ASP A 19 -32.93 19.62 3.45
N ARG A 20 -34.01 20.41 3.55
CA ARG A 20 -34.38 21.10 4.78
C ARG A 20 -34.80 20.14 5.87
N ASP A 21 -35.43 19.03 5.51
CA ASP A 21 -35.85 17.98 6.44
C ASP A 21 -34.66 17.10 6.84
N GLU A 22 -34.42 16.98 8.15
CA GLU A 22 -33.35 16.16 8.71
C GLU A 22 -33.54 14.67 8.42
N PHE A 23 -34.77 14.18 8.45
CA PHE A 23 -35.08 12.80 8.14
C PHE A 23 -34.72 12.46 6.69
N VAL A 24 -35.01 13.38 5.76
CA VAL A 24 -34.66 13.21 4.34
C VAL A 24 -33.15 13.16 4.17
N ARG A 25 -32.39 14.08 4.79
CA ARG A 25 -30.93 14.07 4.71
C ARG A 25 -30.32 12.78 5.25
N GLU A 26 -30.82 12.26 6.36
CA GLU A 26 -30.27 11.02 6.94
C GLU A 26 -30.57 9.81 6.07
N GLN A 27 -31.78 9.73 5.49
CA GLN A 27 -32.12 8.68 4.53
C GLN A 27 -31.26 8.75 3.26
N VAL A 28 -31.04 9.95 2.72
CA VAL A 28 -30.15 10.16 1.56
C VAL A 28 -28.74 9.69 1.87
N ARG A 29 -28.21 10.07 3.05
CA ARG A 29 -26.90 9.63 3.53
C ARG A 29 -26.80 8.11 3.62
N GLU A 30 -27.75 7.45 4.26
CA GLU A 30 -27.78 5.99 4.37
C GLU A 30 -27.84 5.30 3.00
N GLN A 31 -28.66 5.80 2.07
CA GLN A 31 -28.76 5.24 0.73
C GLN A 31 -27.46 5.43 -0.06
N LEU A 32 -26.82 6.61 -0.01
CA LEU A 32 -25.55 6.86 -0.67
C LEU A 32 -24.44 5.93 -0.13
N ILE A 33 -24.38 5.75 1.19
CA ILE A 33 -23.44 4.79 1.82
C ILE A 33 -23.73 3.36 1.35
N LYS A 34 -25.01 2.98 1.22
CA LYS A 34 -25.43 1.66 0.75
C LYS A 34 -25.13 1.44 -0.74
N VAL A 35 -25.22 2.49 -1.56
CA VAL A 35 -24.79 2.45 -2.96
C VAL A 35 -23.29 2.18 -3.05
N GLY A 36 -22.49 2.73 -2.13
CA GLY A 36 -21.07 2.44 -2.00
C GLY A 36 -20.23 3.10 -3.10
N GLU A 37 -19.27 2.36 -3.66
CA GLU A 37 -18.26 2.87 -4.61
C GLU A 37 -18.86 3.61 -5.81
N ASP A 38 -20.02 3.17 -6.32
CA ASP A 38 -20.69 3.82 -7.45
C ASP A 38 -21.16 5.25 -7.14
N ALA A 39 -21.31 5.62 -5.86
CA ALA A 39 -21.66 6.97 -5.44
C ALA A 39 -20.45 7.91 -5.35
N ILE A 40 -19.22 7.37 -5.20
CA ILE A 40 -18.01 8.18 -4.95
C ILE A 40 -17.77 9.21 -6.06
N PRO A 41 -17.81 8.89 -7.37
CA PRO A 41 -17.55 9.89 -8.41
C PRO A 41 -18.54 11.07 -8.36
N PHE A 42 -19.80 10.82 -7.98
CA PHE A 42 -20.81 11.86 -7.83
C PHE A 42 -20.56 12.72 -6.58
N LEU A 43 -20.17 12.08 -5.48
CA LEU A 43 -19.83 12.75 -4.23
C LEU A 43 -18.55 13.58 -4.38
N GLU A 44 -17.55 13.11 -5.12
CA GLU A 44 -16.32 13.87 -5.40
C GLU A 44 -16.59 15.14 -6.20
N VAL A 45 -17.42 15.03 -7.25
CA VAL A 45 -17.89 16.20 -8.00
C VAL A 45 -18.65 17.15 -7.08
N THR A 46 -19.51 16.61 -6.21
CA THR A 46 -20.28 17.40 -5.22
C THR A 46 -19.36 18.08 -4.21
N ALA A 47 -18.29 17.43 -3.75
CA ALA A 47 -17.32 17.96 -2.80
C ALA A 47 -16.42 19.08 -3.37
N ARG A 48 -16.43 19.29 -4.70
CA ARG A 48 -15.74 20.41 -5.37
C ARG A 48 -16.55 21.70 -5.40
N THR A 49 -17.78 21.70 -4.89
CA THR A 49 -18.63 22.89 -4.81
C THR A 49 -18.05 23.97 -3.87
N GLU A 50 -18.45 25.23 -4.07
CA GLU A 50 -18.09 26.35 -3.19
C GLU A 50 -18.90 26.34 -1.88
N ASN A 51 -20.05 25.65 -1.86
CA ASN A 51 -20.88 25.52 -0.67
C ASN A 51 -20.22 24.59 0.37
N LEU A 52 -19.67 25.19 1.44
CA LEU A 52 -18.96 24.48 2.51
C LEU A 52 -19.81 23.40 3.19
N LYS A 53 -21.12 23.62 3.33
CA LYS A 53 -22.02 22.63 3.96
C LYS A 53 -22.16 21.39 3.10
N ILE A 54 -22.47 21.57 1.81
CA ILE A 54 -22.60 20.46 0.85
C ILE A 54 -21.28 19.71 0.72
N LYS A 55 -20.17 20.45 0.67
CA LYS A 55 -18.83 19.88 0.65
C LYS A 55 -18.56 18.98 1.88
N SER A 56 -18.85 19.45 3.09
CA SER A 56 -18.68 18.66 4.32
C SER A 56 -19.49 17.37 4.26
N ILE A 57 -20.78 17.46 3.91
CA ILE A 57 -21.67 16.30 3.85
C ILE A 57 -21.15 15.28 2.82
N ALA A 58 -20.76 15.73 1.63
CA ALA A 58 -20.24 14.84 0.60
C ALA A 58 -18.95 14.14 1.06
N SER A 59 -18.01 14.88 1.66
CA SER A 59 -16.77 14.32 2.22
C SER A 59 -17.03 13.32 3.36
N GLU A 60 -17.97 13.59 4.26
CA GLU A 60 -18.35 12.68 5.34
C GLU A 60 -18.95 11.37 4.81
N ILE A 61 -19.75 11.43 3.76
CA ILE A 61 -20.31 10.24 3.11
C ILE A 61 -19.20 9.43 2.44
N ILE A 62 -18.29 10.09 1.71
CA ILE A 62 -17.11 9.44 1.10
C ILE A 62 -16.29 8.72 2.18
N GLN A 63 -15.99 9.40 3.30
CA GLN A 63 -15.23 8.83 4.42
C GLN A 63 -15.96 7.67 5.11
N ALA A 64 -17.30 7.61 5.04
CA ALA A 64 -18.08 6.48 5.55
C ALA A 64 -18.14 5.27 4.58
N ILE A 65 -17.94 5.51 3.28
CA ILE A 65 -17.94 4.46 2.23
C ILE A 65 -16.58 3.77 2.16
N ILE A 66 -15.50 4.55 2.08
CA ILE A 66 -14.14 4.05 1.76
C ILE A 66 -13.70 2.90 2.67
N PRO A 67 -13.77 2.97 4.01
CA PRO A 67 -13.28 1.90 4.87
C PRO A 67 -14.01 0.57 4.65
N LYS A 68 -15.32 0.62 4.39
CA LYS A 68 -16.14 -0.58 4.12
C LYS A 68 -15.76 -1.20 2.78
N GLN A 69 -15.50 -0.36 1.77
CA GLN A 69 -15.04 -0.79 0.47
C GLN A 69 -13.66 -1.44 0.56
N LEU A 70 -12.71 -0.80 1.26
CA LEU A 70 -11.37 -1.33 1.44
C LEU A 70 -11.38 -2.66 2.20
N LEU A 71 -12.18 -2.78 3.27
CA LEU A 71 -12.35 -4.05 3.99
C LEU A 71 -12.84 -5.16 3.06
N ARG A 72 -13.86 -4.88 2.24
CA ARG A 72 -14.36 -5.85 1.26
C ARG A 72 -13.29 -6.24 0.23
N GLN A 73 -12.49 -5.29 -0.24
CA GLN A 73 -11.39 -5.57 -1.17
C GLN A 73 -10.29 -6.41 -0.50
N PHE A 74 -10.00 -6.18 0.78
CA PHE A 74 -9.11 -7.03 1.57
C PHE A 74 -9.64 -8.46 1.73
N GLU A 75 -10.93 -8.61 2.04
CA GLU A 75 -11.58 -9.93 2.12
C GLU A 75 -11.50 -10.68 0.78
N GLN A 76 -11.76 -9.98 -0.33
CA GLN A 76 -11.62 -10.53 -1.67
C GLN A 76 -10.17 -10.93 -1.98
N LEU A 77 -9.18 -10.11 -1.60
CA LEU A 77 -7.77 -10.45 -1.73
C LEU A 77 -7.45 -11.71 -0.93
N ALA A 78 -7.88 -11.80 0.33
CA ALA A 78 -7.66 -12.96 1.18
C ALA A 78 -8.28 -14.24 0.58
N GLN A 79 -9.45 -14.14 -0.05
CA GLN A 79 -10.14 -15.26 -0.71
C GLN A 79 -9.59 -15.58 -2.11
N SER A 80 -8.82 -14.68 -2.73
CA SER A 80 -8.38 -14.82 -4.13
C SER A 80 -7.38 -15.95 -4.37
N SER A 81 -6.75 -16.49 -3.33
CA SER A 81 -5.72 -17.52 -3.45
C SER A 81 -5.88 -18.61 -2.38
N PRO A 82 -6.65 -19.68 -2.66
CA PRO A 82 -6.79 -20.82 -1.75
C PRO A 82 -5.47 -21.56 -1.49
N SER A 83 -4.49 -21.42 -2.40
CA SER A 83 -3.14 -22.00 -2.31
C SER A 83 -2.15 -21.11 -1.55
N GLY A 84 -2.61 -20.01 -0.94
CA GLY A 84 -1.78 -19.16 -0.06
C GLY A 84 -0.80 -18.22 -0.78
N HIS A 85 -0.96 -18.02 -2.09
CA HIS A 85 -0.13 -17.10 -2.87
C HIS A 85 -0.90 -15.82 -3.13
N TRP A 86 -0.83 -14.88 -2.18
CA TRP A 86 -1.48 -13.59 -2.30
C TRP A 86 -0.56 -12.55 -2.93
N SER A 87 -1.14 -11.60 -3.67
CA SER A 87 -0.39 -10.44 -4.14
C SER A 87 -0.12 -9.50 -2.97
N LEU A 88 1.11 -9.53 -2.45
CA LEU A 88 1.56 -8.62 -1.39
C LEU A 88 1.41 -7.16 -1.81
N GLU A 89 1.70 -6.86 -3.08
CA GLU A 89 1.61 -5.51 -3.64
C GLU A 89 0.18 -4.97 -3.62
N LYS A 90 -0.81 -5.79 -4.02
CA LYS A 90 -2.22 -5.43 -3.88
C LYS A 90 -2.59 -5.17 -2.42
N GLY A 91 -2.10 -5.98 -1.48
CA GLY A 91 -2.35 -5.77 -0.06
C GLY A 91 -1.79 -4.44 0.44
N VAL A 92 -0.57 -4.10 0.06
CA VAL A 92 0.07 -2.81 0.40
C VAL A 92 -0.68 -1.63 -0.23
N ILE A 93 -1.12 -1.75 -1.48
CA ILE A 93 -1.94 -0.73 -2.15
C ILE A 93 -3.26 -0.51 -1.42
N LEU A 94 -3.92 -1.58 -0.95
CA LEU A 94 -5.15 -1.45 -0.18
C LEU A 94 -4.91 -0.79 1.19
N LEU A 95 -3.79 -1.09 1.86
CA LEU A 95 -3.39 -0.40 3.10
C LEU A 95 -3.15 1.09 2.86
N GLN A 96 -2.48 1.45 1.76
CA GLN A 96 -2.23 2.85 1.38
C GLN A 96 -3.52 3.67 1.37
N LYS A 97 -4.58 3.13 0.78
CA LYS A 97 -5.87 3.81 0.65
C LYS A 97 -6.58 4.10 1.97
N PHE A 98 -6.19 3.47 3.08
CA PHE A 98 -6.71 3.83 4.41
C PHE A 98 -6.18 5.19 4.88
N GLY A 99 -4.91 5.51 4.62
CA GLY A 99 -4.31 6.80 4.98
C GLY A 99 -4.49 7.85 3.90
N TYR A 100 -4.44 7.42 2.65
CA TYR A 100 -4.40 8.26 1.46
C TYR A 100 -5.40 7.76 0.41
N PRO A 101 -6.72 7.92 0.65
CA PRO A 101 -7.76 7.36 -0.20
C PRO A 101 -7.76 7.90 -1.63
N ASP A 102 -7.33 9.16 -1.80
CA ASP A 102 -7.35 9.87 -3.08
C ASP A 102 -6.06 9.68 -3.90
N GLU A 103 -5.08 8.92 -3.40
CA GLU A 103 -3.79 8.75 -4.05
C GLU A 103 -3.86 7.76 -5.22
N GLU A 104 -3.30 8.14 -6.36
CA GLU A 104 -3.21 7.27 -7.54
C GLU A 104 -2.13 6.19 -7.33
N THR A 105 -2.58 4.93 -7.30
CA THR A 105 -1.75 3.79 -6.90
C THR A 105 -0.88 3.22 -8.03
N ASP A 106 -1.16 3.60 -9.28
CA ASP A 106 -0.40 3.14 -10.46
C ASP A 106 1.06 3.61 -10.44
N SER A 107 1.33 4.70 -9.72
CA SER A 107 2.68 5.25 -9.49
C SER A 107 3.58 4.32 -8.68
N LEU A 108 3.01 3.50 -7.79
CA LEU A 108 3.75 2.63 -6.87
C LEU A 108 4.42 1.48 -7.64
N SER A 109 3.66 0.77 -8.47
CA SER A 109 4.17 -0.35 -9.27
C SER A 109 5.27 0.12 -10.22
N GLN A 110 5.05 1.26 -10.88
CA GLN A 110 6.04 1.86 -11.79
C GLN A 110 7.34 2.23 -11.06
N SER A 111 7.24 2.81 -9.87
CA SER A 111 8.41 3.15 -9.05
C SER A 111 9.21 1.90 -8.64
N LEU A 112 8.52 0.81 -8.29
CA LEU A 112 9.16 -0.47 -7.99
C LEU A 112 9.79 -1.11 -9.23
N ASP A 113 9.13 -1.04 -10.38
CA ASP A 113 9.64 -1.57 -11.65
C ASP A 113 10.91 -0.83 -12.07
N LEU A 114 10.97 0.49 -11.93
CA LEU A 114 12.16 1.29 -12.19
C LEU A 114 13.32 0.88 -11.26
N LEU A 115 13.06 0.77 -9.95
CA LEU A 115 14.08 0.34 -8.99
C LEU A 115 14.61 -1.06 -9.29
N ALA A 116 13.72 -1.98 -9.68
CA ALA A 116 14.03 -3.36 -10.04
C ALA A 116 14.84 -3.42 -11.34
N GLN A 117 14.44 -2.66 -12.36
CA GLN A 117 15.17 -2.57 -13.62
C GLN A 117 16.60 -2.07 -13.39
N GLU A 118 16.77 -0.99 -12.63
CA GLU A 118 18.09 -0.42 -12.33
C GLU A 118 18.99 -1.43 -11.59
N VAL A 119 18.52 -2.05 -10.50
CA VAL A 119 19.36 -3.02 -9.77
C VAL A 119 19.64 -4.29 -10.57
N SER A 120 18.73 -4.70 -11.46
CA SER A 120 18.95 -5.87 -12.32
C SER A 120 20.16 -5.70 -13.24
N THR A 121 20.48 -4.46 -13.64
CA THR A 121 21.67 -4.19 -14.46
C THR A 121 22.99 -4.36 -13.72
N LEU A 122 22.94 -4.42 -12.38
CA LEU A 122 24.11 -4.57 -11.51
C LEU A 122 24.34 -6.04 -11.11
N ILE A 123 23.35 -6.91 -11.34
CA ILE A 123 23.38 -8.32 -10.94
C ILE A 123 23.73 -9.18 -12.15
N GLU A 124 24.69 -10.08 -11.96
CA GLU A 124 25.15 -11.04 -12.98
C GLU A 124 24.96 -12.47 -12.49
N ASP A 125 24.65 -13.40 -13.39
CA ASP A 125 24.38 -14.81 -13.07
C ASP A 125 25.54 -15.54 -12.36
N SER A 126 26.77 -15.04 -12.52
CA SER A 126 27.96 -15.63 -11.88
C SER A 126 28.15 -15.24 -10.41
N GLN A 127 27.35 -14.31 -9.89
CA GLN A 127 27.50 -13.80 -8.54
C GLN A 127 26.94 -14.79 -7.50
N SER A 128 27.63 -14.90 -6.36
CA SER A 128 27.11 -15.68 -5.22
C SER A 128 25.92 -14.98 -4.57
N PRO A 129 25.06 -15.70 -3.82
CA PRO A 129 23.98 -15.09 -3.04
C PRO A 129 24.43 -13.94 -2.13
N GLU A 130 25.61 -14.04 -1.51
CA GLU A 130 26.17 -12.98 -0.66
C GLU A 130 26.52 -11.73 -1.47
N GLN A 131 27.10 -11.90 -2.66
CA GLN A 131 27.40 -10.79 -3.56
C GLN A 131 26.12 -10.12 -4.05
N ILE A 132 25.10 -10.89 -4.41
CA ILE A 132 23.78 -10.38 -4.81
C ILE A 132 23.17 -9.53 -3.68
N ILE A 133 23.17 -10.02 -2.44
CA ILE A 133 22.68 -9.26 -1.29
C ILE A 133 23.52 -8.01 -1.03
N GLN A 134 24.85 -8.09 -1.17
CA GLN A 134 25.69 -6.91 -1.03
C GLN A 134 25.38 -5.84 -2.10
N ILE A 135 25.15 -6.23 -3.34
CA ILE A 135 24.78 -5.32 -4.44
C ILE A 135 23.41 -4.69 -4.17
N LEU A 136 22.40 -5.51 -3.83
CA LEU A 136 21.05 -5.04 -3.54
C LEU A 136 21.02 -4.05 -2.36
N THR A 137 21.70 -4.38 -1.27
CA THR A 137 21.73 -3.53 -0.06
C THR A 137 22.53 -2.26 -0.30
N ARG A 138 23.67 -2.34 -1.03
CA ARG A 138 24.43 -1.17 -1.46
C ARG A 138 23.57 -0.22 -2.28
N TYR A 139 22.91 -0.76 -3.31
CA TYR A 139 22.04 -0.01 -4.20
C TYR A 139 20.89 0.67 -3.43
N LEU A 140 20.12 -0.08 -2.63
CA LEU A 140 18.97 0.47 -1.93
C LEU A 140 19.34 1.48 -0.85
N PHE A 141 20.26 1.13 0.05
CA PHE A 141 20.46 1.90 1.28
C PHE A 141 21.56 2.97 1.16
N PHE A 142 22.48 2.83 0.21
CA PHE A 142 23.56 3.81 0.02
C PHE A 142 23.40 4.64 -1.26
N GLU A 143 22.99 4.05 -2.37
CA GLU A 143 22.83 4.79 -3.64
C GLU A 143 21.45 5.43 -3.76
N LYS A 144 20.40 4.70 -3.36
CA LYS A 144 19.00 5.16 -3.39
C LYS A 144 18.53 5.79 -2.08
N GLY A 145 19.38 5.78 -1.05
CA GLY A 145 19.21 6.52 0.19
C GLY A 145 18.03 6.06 1.05
N PHE A 146 17.55 4.83 0.87
CA PHE A 146 16.54 4.28 1.77
C PHE A 146 17.15 4.10 3.17
N GLU A 147 16.44 4.50 4.22
CA GLU A 147 16.91 4.36 5.60
C GLU A 147 15.78 4.04 6.58
N GLY A 148 16.14 3.37 7.67
CA GLY A 148 15.25 3.19 8.81
C GLY A 148 15.06 4.50 9.58
N ASN A 149 13.81 4.93 9.79
CA ASN A 149 13.55 6.16 10.55
C ASN A 149 13.71 5.90 12.06
N LYS A 150 14.93 6.05 12.56
CA LYS A 150 15.27 5.84 13.99
C LYS A 150 14.88 7.03 14.87
N ILE A 151 14.70 8.22 14.28
CA ILE A 151 14.40 9.46 14.99
C ILE A 151 12.91 9.53 15.30
N ASP A 152 12.07 9.31 14.30
CA ASP A 152 10.61 9.33 14.44
C ASP A 152 10.02 8.00 13.94
N PHE A 153 10.28 6.94 14.70
CA PHE A 153 9.89 5.58 14.33
C PHE A 153 8.38 5.41 14.13
N PHE A 154 7.58 6.10 14.93
CA PHE A 154 6.10 5.99 14.92
C PHE A 154 5.42 6.96 13.95
N GLU A 155 6.18 7.72 13.16
CA GLU A 155 5.62 8.54 12.11
C GLU A 155 4.83 7.67 11.12
N THR A 156 3.55 7.99 10.93
CA THR A 156 2.60 7.18 10.17
C THR A 156 3.08 6.90 8.74
N ASP A 157 3.73 7.88 8.13
CA ASP A 157 4.25 7.81 6.76
C ASP A 157 5.39 6.82 6.57
N ASN A 158 6.03 6.36 7.65
CA ASN A 158 7.00 5.27 7.54
C ASN A 158 6.30 3.92 7.20
N THR A 159 4.98 3.84 7.36
CA THR A 159 4.16 2.63 7.15
C THR A 159 3.49 2.60 5.78
N TYR A 160 3.07 3.77 5.27
CA TYR A 160 2.42 3.90 3.97
C TYR A 160 3.44 3.82 2.84
N PHE A 161 3.38 2.75 2.03
CA PHE A 161 4.50 2.37 1.18
C PHE A 161 4.83 3.38 0.08
N SER A 162 3.84 4.11 -0.47
CA SER A 162 4.15 5.19 -1.41
C SER A 162 4.96 6.31 -0.73
N ARG A 163 4.63 6.64 0.53
CA ARG A 163 5.38 7.60 1.33
C ARG A 163 6.79 7.12 1.62
N VAL A 164 6.98 5.81 1.84
CA VAL A 164 8.32 5.21 1.99
C VAL A 164 9.13 5.36 0.71
N LEU A 165 8.52 5.15 -0.47
CA LEU A 165 9.18 5.32 -1.76
C LEU A 165 9.54 6.80 -2.05
N ASP A 166 8.66 7.73 -1.69
CA ASP A 166 8.87 9.17 -1.90
C ASP A 166 9.95 9.71 -0.95
N ARG A 167 9.82 9.39 0.34
CA ARG A 167 10.64 9.96 1.42
C ARG A 167 11.93 9.20 1.66
N ARG A 168 12.02 7.97 1.14
CA ARG A 168 13.13 7.02 1.37
C ARG A 168 13.33 6.69 2.86
N LYS A 169 12.27 6.78 3.66
CA LYS A 169 12.29 6.48 5.10
C LYS A 169 11.20 5.48 5.43
N GLY A 170 11.52 4.45 6.20
CA GLY A 170 10.57 3.39 6.55
C GLY A 170 10.81 2.76 7.92
N ILE A 171 9.91 1.85 8.28
CA ILE A 171 10.01 0.93 9.42
C ILE A 171 10.50 -0.44 8.94
N PRO A 172 10.89 -1.37 9.85
CA PRO A 172 11.46 -2.66 9.45
C PRO A 172 10.62 -3.46 8.45
N ILE A 173 9.30 -3.46 8.62
CA ILE A 173 8.40 -4.20 7.72
C ILE A 173 8.32 -3.58 6.31
N THR A 174 8.32 -2.25 6.19
CA THR A 174 8.21 -1.59 4.88
C THR A 174 9.52 -1.66 4.11
N LEU A 175 10.66 -1.49 4.76
CA LEU A 175 11.96 -1.67 4.11
C LEU A 175 12.22 -3.12 3.73
N THR A 176 11.77 -4.08 4.53
CA THR A 176 11.80 -5.50 4.15
C THR A 176 10.89 -5.79 2.96
N ALA A 177 9.66 -5.24 2.95
CA ALA A 177 8.76 -5.39 1.83
C ALA A 177 9.35 -4.83 0.54
N LEU A 178 10.11 -3.73 0.59
CA LEU A 178 10.84 -3.20 -0.58
C LEU A 178 11.83 -4.22 -1.15
N CYS A 179 12.65 -4.86 -0.30
CA CYS A 179 13.56 -5.90 -0.76
C CYS A 179 12.82 -7.10 -1.36
N VAL A 180 11.69 -7.51 -0.77
CA VAL A 180 10.84 -8.60 -1.29
C VAL A 180 10.23 -8.22 -2.65
N PHE A 181 9.72 -6.99 -2.82
CA PHE A 181 9.14 -6.53 -4.07
C PHE A 181 10.15 -6.49 -5.21
N LEU A 182 11.36 -6.01 -4.94
CA LEU A 182 12.44 -6.03 -5.92
C LEU A 182 12.82 -7.48 -6.22
N GLY A 183 13.02 -8.32 -5.20
CA GLY A 183 13.36 -9.73 -5.38
C GLY A 183 12.35 -10.47 -6.27
N GLN A 184 11.05 -10.28 -6.05
CA GLN A 184 10.00 -10.85 -6.90
C GLN A 184 10.09 -10.41 -8.36
N ARG A 185 10.41 -9.14 -8.62
CA ARG A 185 10.50 -8.57 -9.97
C ARG A 185 11.71 -9.09 -10.76
N ILE A 186 12.85 -9.29 -10.08
CA ILE A 186 14.10 -9.73 -10.71
C ILE A 186 14.42 -11.21 -10.47
N GLY A 187 13.46 -11.98 -9.94
CA GLY A 187 13.59 -13.42 -9.76
C GLY A 187 14.52 -13.85 -8.61
N LEU A 188 14.80 -12.97 -7.64
CA LEU A 188 15.56 -13.34 -6.44
C LEU A 188 14.64 -13.93 -5.37
N PRO A 189 15.04 -15.04 -4.72
CA PRO A 189 14.24 -15.72 -3.70
C PRO A 189 14.33 -15.02 -2.33
N ILE A 190 13.86 -13.77 -2.26
CA ILE A 190 13.86 -12.96 -1.03
C ILE A 190 12.48 -13.00 -0.38
N VAL A 191 12.44 -13.33 0.91
CA VAL A 191 11.23 -13.37 1.72
C VAL A 191 11.38 -12.58 3.01
N GLY A 192 10.27 -12.12 3.58
CA GLY A 192 10.23 -11.50 4.90
C GLY A 192 10.16 -12.53 6.02
N VAL A 193 10.84 -12.27 7.14
CA VAL A 193 10.87 -13.13 8.32
C VAL A 193 10.54 -12.30 9.56
N GLY A 194 9.51 -12.73 10.29
CA GLY A 194 9.17 -12.17 11.59
C GLY A 194 10.01 -12.80 12.70
N LEU A 195 10.67 -11.96 13.49
CA LEU A 195 11.37 -12.32 14.71
C LEU A 195 10.76 -11.56 15.90
N PRO A 196 10.94 -12.01 17.14
CA PRO A 196 10.50 -11.24 18.31
C PRO A 196 11.02 -9.80 18.28
N GLY A 197 10.13 -8.83 18.14
CA GLY A 197 10.47 -7.40 18.09
C GLY A 197 11.17 -6.93 16.82
N ARG A 198 11.29 -7.75 15.77
CA ARG A 198 11.97 -7.40 14.51
C ARG A 198 11.28 -8.01 13.28
N TYR A 199 11.45 -7.39 12.12
CA TYR A 199 11.06 -7.96 10.84
C TYR A 199 12.20 -7.74 9.85
N ILE A 200 12.74 -8.84 9.31
CA ILE A 200 13.98 -8.86 8.54
C ILE A 200 13.78 -9.56 7.20
N ALA A 201 14.77 -9.49 6.30
CA ALA A 201 14.75 -10.19 5.03
C ALA A 201 15.61 -11.45 5.08
N LYS A 202 15.21 -12.47 4.31
CA LYS A 202 15.94 -13.72 4.10
C LYS A 202 16.07 -13.99 2.61
N TYR A 203 17.28 -14.19 2.13
CA TYR A 203 17.55 -14.80 0.83
C TYR A 203 17.56 -16.32 0.98
N GLU A 204 16.67 -17.01 0.27
CA GLU A 204 16.63 -18.47 0.26
C GLU A 204 17.67 -19.03 -0.70
N SER A 205 18.57 -19.86 -0.18
CA SER A 205 19.59 -20.56 -0.94
C SER A 205 19.56 -22.05 -0.60
N LEU A 206 19.95 -22.89 -1.57
CA LEU A 206 20.00 -24.34 -1.41
C LEU A 206 21.06 -24.79 -0.40
N THR A 207 22.10 -23.98 -0.18
CA THR A 207 23.20 -24.31 0.74
C THR A 207 22.96 -23.72 2.12
N GLN A 208 22.86 -22.40 2.21
CA GLN A 208 22.71 -21.67 3.47
C GLN A 208 21.87 -20.42 3.25
N PRO A 209 20.75 -20.23 3.98
CA PRO A 209 19.99 -18.99 3.91
C PRO A 209 20.79 -17.81 4.47
N ILE A 210 20.63 -16.65 3.85
CA ILE A 210 21.26 -15.39 4.29
C ILE A 210 20.18 -14.50 4.88
N TYR A 211 20.37 -14.10 6.14
CA TYR A 211 19.50 -13.15 6.82
C TYR A 211 20.15 -11.77 6.79
N PHE A 212 19.36 -10.74 6.53
CA PHE A 212 19.84 -9.35 6.55
C PHE A 212 18.75 -8.41 7.05
N ASP A 213 19.17 -7.27 7.59
CA ASP A 213 18.29 -6.28 8.21
C ASP A 213 18.16 -5.00 7.36
N PRO A 214 17.11 -4.88 6.52
CA PRO A 214 16.81 -3.68 5.75
C PRO A 214 16.69 -2.39 6.56
N PHE A 215 16.27 -2.47 7.83
CA PHE A 215 16.16 -1.28 8.68
C PHE A 215 17.52 -0.74 9.12
N ASN A 216 18.50 -1.63 9.20
CA ASN A 216 19.89 -1.31 9.53
C ASN A 216 20.78 -1.45 8.29
N GLU A 217 20.40 -0.76 7.20
CA GLU A 217 21.21 -0.59 5.98
C GLU A 217 21.58 -1.92 5.28
N GLY A 218 20.77 -2.97 5.49
CA GLY A 218 21.00 -4.28 4.90
C GLY A 218 22.08 -5.09 5.59
N ARG A 219 22.40 -4.80 6.86
CA ARG A 219 23.37 -5.56 7.66
C ARG A 219 23.05 -7.06 7.64
N VAL A 220 23.99 -7.88 7.15
CA VAL A 220 23.90 -9.34 7.22
C VAL A 220 23.94 -9.80 8.68
N LEU A 221 23.08 -10.73 9.04
CA LEU A 221 22.85 -11.18 10.41
C LEU A 221 23.48 -12.55 10.64
N SER A 222 24.08 -12.71 11.82
CA SER A 222 24.52 -14.01 12.33
C SER A 222 23.35 -14.82 12.90
N GLN A 223 23.61 -16.07 13.26
CA GLN A 223 22.62 -16.89 13.97
C GLN A 223 22.28 -16.31 15.35
N GLU A 224 23.25 -15.72 16.04
CA GLU A 224 23.05 -15.08 17.35
C GLU A 224 22.17 -13.83 17.25
N ASP A 225 22.27 -13.07 16.15
CA ASP A 225 21.40 -11.92 15.90
C ASP A 225 19.93 -12.30 15.69
N CYS A 226 19.66 -13.58 15.38
CA CYS A 226 18.34 -14.12 15.08
C CYS A 226 17.73 -14.97 16.22
N ALA A 227 18.45 -15.11 17.35
CA ALA A 227 18.06 -15.90 18.51
C ALA A 227 17.12 -15.15 19.47
#